data_AF-A0A0Z8FQ92-F1
#
_entry.id   AF-A0A0Z8FQ92-F1
#
_cell.length_a   1.000
_cell.length_b   1.000
_cell.length_c   1.000
_cell.angle_alpha   90.00
_cell.angle_beta   90.00
_cell.angle_gamma   90.00
#
_symmetry.space_group_name_H-M   'P 1'
#
loop_
_entity.id
_entity.type
_entity.pdbx_description
1 polymer ?
#
loop_
_entity_poly.entity_id
_entity_poly.type
_entity_poly.pdbx_seq_one_letter_code
_entity_poly.pdbx_strand_id
1 'polypeptide(L)'
;MKKRSFLIFACGILVTSVALTACSSNQSNSSQTQNANENVQSAEEVKPIGFIELANENTERIWFVADEIAKDENITGLYVIKNGKATYYHLSTYTANSDVENGPRRSDEYLTFSDIKDLSNKEIIEKSKKLDKEAYDSYFQSFSDIVDTALQEWPSEETGEYKIYIPALETIKSSLSSLQGDSAYKVYRKRVTEQPLIASVTTDDTGNSIVNEEIVLPIFLKYTADFLDSKSLEPDYETITLEIDASTFNIGDIYDSTYVAFGDSPLITRDMPEKSYPYLDILGTKNVVEE
;
A
#
# COMPACT_ATOMS: atom_id res chain seq x y z
N MET A 1 -10.06 -66.64 18.11
CA MET A 1 -9.12 -66.51 19.26
C MET A 1 -7.92 -65.71 18.77
N LYS A 2 -7.42 -64.59 19.31
CA LYS A 2 -7.65 -63.66 20.43
C LYS A 2 -7.12 -62.29 19.90
N LYS A 3 -7.86 -61.17 19.92
CA LYS A 3 -7.88 -60.08 20.94
C LYS A 3 -6.47 -59.56 21.30
N ARG A 4 -6.08 -58.28 21.14
CA ARG A 4 -6.58 -56.99 21.70
C ARG A 4 -5.81 -55.80 21.02
N SER A 5 -6.43 -54.65 20.66
CA SER A 5 -6.67 -53.40 21.46
C SER A 5 -5.40 -52.53 21.57
N PHE A 6 -5.31 -51.20 21.44
CA PHE A 6 -6.16 -49.98 21.41
C PHE A 6 -5.19 -48.83 20.98
N LEU A 7 -5.55 -47.75 20.26
CA LEU A 7 -6.04 -46.49 20.82
C LEU A 7 -6.37 -45.51 19.67
N ILE A 8 -7.49 -44.81 19.84
CA ILE A 8 -8.05 -43.75 19.01
C ILE A 8 -7.49 -42.41 19.53
N PHE A 9 -7.14 -41.49 18.65
CA PHE A 9 -7.05 -40.07 18.99
C PHE A 9 -8.05 -39.30 18.13
N ALA A 10 -9.05 -38.74 18.80
CA ALA A 10 -10.05 -37.84 18.27
C ALA A 10 -9.93 -36.51 19.04
N CYS A 11 -9.66 -35.43 18.32
CA CYS A 11 -9.89 -34.03 18.71
C CYS A 11 -10.17 -33.32 17.38
N GLY A 12 -11.28 -32.65 17.10
CA GLY A 12 -12.32 -32.09 17.95
C GLY A 12 -12.64 -30.71 17.39
N ILE A 13 -13.63 -30.62 16.50
CA ILE A 13 -14.24 -29.37 16.04
C ILE A 13 -15.01 -28.79 17.23
N LEU A 14 -14.87 -27.47 17.49
CA LEU A 14 -15.91 -26.51 17.93
C LEU A 14 -15.25 -25.29 18.58
N VAL A 15 -15.29 -24.14 17.91
CA VAL A 15 -15.33 -22.84 18.60
C VAL A 15 -16.55 -22.09 18.06
N THR A 16 -17.71 -22.46 18.60
CA THR A 16 -18.90 -21.62 18.59
C THR A 16 -19.23 -21.22 20.02
N SER A 17 -19.26 -19.89 20.18
CA SER A 17 -20.15 -19.08 21.00
C SER A 17 -20.02 -19.01 22.54
N VAL A 18 -20.43 -17.81 22.99
CA VAL A 18 -20.99 -17.44 24.30
C VAL A 18 -20.02 -16.74 25.27
N ALA A 19 -19.84 -15.43 25.09
CA ALA A 19 -19.54 -14.51 26.18
C ALA A 19 -20.84 -13.85 26.68
N LEU A 20 -21.67 -14.63 27.39
CA LEU A 20 -22.73 -14.12 28.27
C LEU A 20 -22.87 -15.08 29.45
N THR A 21 -22.22 -14.76 30.57
CA THR A 21 -22.81 -14.63 31.92
C THR A 21 -21.69 -14.63 32.95
N ALA A 22 -21.38 -13.46 33.50
CA ALA A 22 -20.71 -13.37 34.78
C ALA A 22 -21.73 -13.76 35.87
N CYS A 23 -21.68 -15.00 36.30
CA CYS A 23 -22.25 -15.43 37.57
C CYS A 23 -21.18 -15.26 38.65
N SER A 24 -21.29 -14.21 39.45
CA SER A 24 -20.72 -14.21 40.81
C SER A 24 -21.86 -14.10 41.80
N SER A 25 -22.19 -15.25 42.36
CA SER A 25 -23.12 -15.45 43.47
C SER A 25 -22.63 -14.79 44.76
N ASN A 26 -23.49 -14.02 45.42
CA ASN A 26 -23.65 -14.15 46.86
C ASN A 26 -25.10 -13.88 47.24
N GLN A 27 -25.67 -14.83 47.97
CA GLN A 27 -27.09 -14.98 48.28
C GLN A 27 -27.34 -14.56 49.74
N SER A 28 -28.26 -13.60 49.97
CA SER A 28 -29.16 -13.61 51.14
C SER A 28 -30.30 -12.60 50.95
N ASN A 29 -31.53 -13.13 51.00
CA ASN A 29 -32.82 -12.43 50.95
C ASN A 29 -32.94 -11.27 51.94
N SER A 30 -33.54 -10.14 51.51
CA SER A 30 -34.87 -9.70 51.96
C SER A 30 -35.26 -8.34 51.34
N SER A 31 -36.42 -8.32 50.67
CA SER A 31 -37.40 -7.22 50.52
C SER A 31 -37.02 -5.81 50.03
N GLN A 32 -37.95 -5.27 49.25
CA GLN A 32 -38.21 -3.85 48.93
C GLN A 32 -37.46 -3.23 47.74
N THR A 33 -38.20 -3.21 46.62
CA THR A 33 -38.40 -2.08 45.71
C THR A 33 -37.82 -0.76 46.19
N GLN A 34 -36.85 -0.21 45.43
CA GLN A 34 -36.72 1.22 45.19
C GLN A 34 -35.79 1.50 43.99
N ASN A 35 -36.15 2.56 43.27
CA ASN A 35 -35.59 3.01 41.99
C ASN A 35 -34.10 3.36 42.04
N ALA A 36 -33.37 2.95 41.01
CA ALA A 36 -32.19 3.61 40.45
C ALA A 36 -32.08 3.04 39.01
N ASN A 37 -32.44 3.75 37.93
CA ASN A 37 -31.73 4.90 37.36
C ASN A 37 -30.21 4.82 37.56
N GLU A 38 -29.63 3.66 37.33
CA GLU A 38 -28.22 3.56 36.95
C GLU A 38 -28.14 3.54 35.43
N ASN A 39 -27.67 4.68 34.96
CA ASN A 39 -27.19 4.97 33.62
C ASN A 39 -26.23 3.85 33.19
N VAL A 40 -26.72 2.88 32.42
CA VAL A 40 -25.87 1.98 31.65
C VAL A 40 -25.16 2.88 30.64
N GLN A 41 -23.94 3.31 30.98
CA GLN A 41 -23.02 3.87 30.01
C GLN A 41 -22.90 2.82 28.91
N SER A 42 -23.55 3.12 27.78
CA SER A 42 -23.42 2.36 26.54
C SER A 42 -21.93 2.15 26.31
N ALA A 43 -21.49 0.89 26.26
CA ALA A 43 -20.22 0.60 25.62
C ALA A 43 -20.31 1.24 24.23
N GLU A 44 -19.43 2.18 23.94
CA GLU A 44 -19.40 2.81 22.63
C GLU A 44 -19.09 1.73 21.60
N GLU A 45 -20.04 1.52 20.69
CA GLU A 45 -19.97 0.48 19.68
C GLU A 45 -18.89 0.87 18.65
N VAL A 46 -17.77 0.14 18.65
CA VAL A 46 -16.70 0.32 17.65
C VAL A 46 -17.20 -0.26 16.33
N LYS A 47 -17.16 0.54 15.25
CA LYS A 47 -17.74 0.18 13.95
C LYS A 47 -16.68 -0.43 13.00
N PRO A 48 -16.93 -1.58 12.34
CA PRO A 48 -16.11 -2.03 11.22
C PRO A 48 -16.17 -1.03 10.07
N ILE A 49 -15.06 -0.81 9.38
CA ILE A 49 -15.05 0.04 8.19
C ILE A 49 -14.10 -0.49 7.11
N GLY A 50 -14.63 -0.56 5.89
CA GLY A 50 -13.91 -0.98 4.69
C GLY A 50 -12.97 0.10 4.14
N PHE A 51 -11.98 -0.32 3.36
CA PHE A 51 -11.04 0.61 2.73
C PHE A 51 -11.75 1.52 1.72
N ILE A 52 -12.60 0.97 0.85
CA ILE A 52 -13.34 1.74 -0.15
C ILE A 52 -14.43 2.59 0.49
N GLU A 53 -15.09 2.12 1.56
CA GLU A 53 -15.98 2.96 2.37
C GLU A 53 -15.27 4.22 2.85
N LEU A 54 -14.08 4.09 3.46
CA LEU A 54 -13.25 5.22 3.88
C LEU A 54 -12.81 6.10 2.71
N ALA A 55 -12.36 5.47 1.63
CA ALA A 55 -11.83 6.17 0.46
C ALA A 55 -12.88 7.06 -0.22
N ASN A 56 -14.16 6.67 -0.16
CA ASN A 56 -15.27 7.42 -0.74
C ASN A 56 -15.70 8.65 0.04
N GLU A 57 -15.27 8.80 1.29
CA GLU A 57 -15.62 9.96 2.10
C GLU A 57 -15.08 11.26 1.50
N ASN A 58 -15.74 12.38 1.83
CA ASN A 58 -15.25 13.72 1.49
C ASN A 58 -14.15 14.23 2.44
N THR A 59 -13.55 13.34 3.22
CA THR A 59 -12.44 13.66 4.10
C THR A 59 -11.14 13.27 3.40
N GLU A 60 -10.17 14.19 3.36
CA GLU A 60 -8.84 13.89 2.82
C GLU A 60 -8.06 13.02 3.80
N ARG A 61 -7.57 11.88 3.36
CA ARG A 61 -6.75 10.95 4.14
C ARG A 61 -5.43 10.66 3.44
N ILE A 62 -4.39 10.49 4.24
CA ILE A 62 -3.09 10.04 3.73
C ILE A 62 -2.90 8.55 4.00
N TRP A 63 -2.33 7.85 3.02
CA TRP A 63 -2.03 6.43 3.09
C TRP A 63 -0.59 6.21 2.62
N PHE A 64 0.23 5.68 3.51
CA PHE A 64 1.64 5.40 3.29
C PHE A 64 1.81 4.04 2.64
N VAL A 65 2.70 3.96 1.64
CA VAL A 65 3.17 2.69 1.07
C VAL A 65 4.45 2.31 1.81
N ALA A 66 4.35 1.30 2.67
CA ALA A 66 5.41 0.80 3.55
C ALA A 66 5.12 -0.66 3.91
N ASP A 67 6.14 -1.42 4.27
CA ASP A 67 5.99 -2.87 4.49
C ASP A 67 5.37 -3.19 5.87
N GLU A 68 5.64 -2.34 6.87
CA GLU A 68 5.17 -2.56 8.25
C GLU A 68 4.90 -1.26 9.04
N ILE A 69 4.17 -1.40 10.14
CA ILE A 69 3.96 -0.34 11.11
C ILE A 69 5.16 -0.32 12.07
N ALA A 70 6.26 0.31 11.64
CA ALA A 70 7.45 0.52 12.47
C ALA A 70 8.06 1.91 12.27
N LYS A 71 8.71 2.46 13.31
CA LYS A 71 9.22 3.83 13.32
C LYS A 71 10.28 4.09 12.23
N ASP A 72 11.07 3.09 11.93
CA ASP A 72 12.21 3.09 11.01
C ASP A 72 11.87 2.47 9.67
N GLU A 73 10.60 2.09 9.47
CA GLU A 73 10.13 1.54 8.21
C GLU A 73 10.16 2.60 7.10
N ASN A 74 10.56 2.15 5.91
CA ASN A 74 10.72 3.01 4.75
C ASN A 74 9.37 3.28 4.09
N ILE A 75 9.08 4.56 3.90
CA ILE A 75 7.91 5.04 3.18
C ILE A 75 8.33 5.28 1.73
N THR A 76 7.87 4.41 0.82
CA THR A 76 8.24 4.47 -0.61
C THR A 76 7.24 5.29 -1.45
N GLY A 77 6.06 5.55 -0.90
CA GLY A 77 5.01 6.30 -1.57
C GLY A 77 3.95 6.84 -0.61
N LEU A 78 3.17 7.80 -1.11
CA LEU A 78 2.03 8.37 -0.40
C LEU A 78 0.83 8.47 -1.34
N TYR A 79 -0.31 7.92 -0.93
CA TYR A 79 -1.59 8.24 -1.52
C TYR A 79 -2.33 9.27 -0.69
N VAL A 80 -2.83 10.31 -1.36
CA VAL A 80 -3.83 11.22 -0.81
C VAL A 80 -5.17 10.84 -1.41
N ILE A 81 -6.10 10.40 -0.56
CA ILE A 81 -7.39 9.84 -0.98
C ILE A 81 -8.53 10.70 -0.48
N LYS A 82 -9.47 11.01 -1.38
CA LYS A 82 -10.69 11.78 -1.09
C LYS A 82 -11.74 11.55 -2.17
N ASN A 83 -13.01 11.41 -1.79
CA ASN A 83 -14.14 11.28 -2.71
C ASN A 83 -13.99 10.12 -3.73
N GLY A 84 -13.40 9.01 -3.29
CA GLY A 84 -13.17 7.82 -4.12
C GLY A 84 -12.10 8.04 -5.20
N LYS A 85 -11.22 9.01 -5.00
CA LYS A 85 -10.11 9.33 -5.89
C LYS A 85 -8.79 9.36 -5.13
N ALA A 86 -7.74 8.84 -5.76
CA ALA A 86 -6.39 8.80 -5.22
C ALA A 86 -5.42 9.67 -6.00
N THR A 87 -4.52 10.33 -5.30
CA THR A 87 -3.35 11.00 -5.86
C THR A 87 -2.09 10.41 -5.25
N TYR A 88 -1.24 9.82 -6.07
CA TYR A 88 0.00 9.19 -5.62
C TYR A 88 1.18 10.17 -5.68
N TYR A 89 2.09 10.07 -4.72
CA TYR A 89 3.41 10.71 -4.72
C TYR A 89 4.48 9.65 -4.49
N HIS A 90 5.46 9.58 -5.39
CA HIS A 90 6.60 8.69 -5.26
C HIS A 90 7.66 9.32 -4.36
N LEU A 91 8.20 8.56 -3.40
CA LEU A 91 9.08 9.14 -2.38
C LEU A 91 10.51 8.60 -2.41
N SER A 92 10.81 7.61 -3.25
CA SER A 92 12.15 7.06 -3.40
C SER A 92 12.91 7.73 -4.54
N THR A 93 14.09 8.28 -4.25
CA THR A 93 15.00 8.80 -5.27
C THR A 93 15.87 7.69 -5.86
N TYR A 94 16.61 8.00 -6.92
CA TYR A 94 17.40 7.02 -7.67
C TYR A 94 18.86 7.45 -7.86
N THR A 95 19.72 6.47 -8.08
CA THR A 95 21.15 6.64 -8.36
C THR A 95 21.60 5.80 -9.54
N ALA A 96 22.69 6.20 -10.18
CA ALA A 96 23.24 5.59 -11.41
C ALA A 96 24.13 4.34 -11.17
N ASN A 97 24.10 3.74 -9.98
CA ASN A 97 25.00 2.64 -9.59
C ASN A 97 24.54 1.24 -10.07
N SER A 98 23.77 1.18 -11.15
CA SER A 98 23.26 -0.04 -11.76
C SER A 98 23.82 -0.22 -13.17
N ASP A 99 23.90 -1.48 -13.60
CA ASP A 99 24.09 -1.80 -15.00
C ASP A 99 22.92 -1.30 -15.84
N VAL A 100 23.22 -1.01 -17.11
CA VAL A 100 22.25 -0.47 -18.08
C VAL A 100 20.98 -1.30 -18.16
N GLU A 101 21.10 -2.63 -18.13
CA GLU A 101 20.01 -3.60 -18.18
C GLU A 101 19.00 -3.45 -17.03
N ASN A 102 19.47 -3.02 -15.85
CA ASN A 102 18.65 -2.94 -14.64
C ASN A 102 18.07 -1.53 -14.42
N GLY A 103 18.49 -0.54 -15.21
CA GLY A 103 18.11 0.85 -15.03
C GLY A 103 18.50 1.42 -13.65
N PRO A 104 18.01 2.61 -13.28
CA PRO A 104 18.40 3.26 -12.03
C PRO A 104 18.05 2.44 -10.78
N ARG A 105 18.99 2.33 -9.83
CA ARG A 105 18.71 1.77 -8.51
C ARG A 105 18.05 2.82 -7.62
N ARG A 106 17.14 2.41 -6.73
CA ARG A 106 16.69 3.29 -5.64
C ARG A 106 17.88 3.68 -4.74
N SER A 107 17.89 4.94 -4.33
CA SER A 107 18.81 5.46 -3.31
C SER A 107 18.60 4.73 -1.98
N ASP A 108 19.62 4.70 -1.13
CA ASP A 108 19.51 4.17 0.23
C ASP A 108 18.90 5.20 1.21
N GLU A 109 18.64 6.42 0.75
CA GLU A 109 17.98 7.49 1.52
C GLU A 109 16.46 7.42 1.36
N TYR A 110 15.77 6.96 2.41
CA TYR A 110 14.31 6.85 2.44
C TYR A 110 13.71 7.76 3.49
N LEU A 111 12.48 8.21 3.24
CA LEU A 111 11.64 8.81 4.26
C LEU A 111 11.12 7.70 5.18
N THR A 112 11.17 7.90 6.50
CA THR A 112 10.61 6.96 7.48
C THR A 112 9.46 7.57 8.27
N PHE A 113 8.71 6.75 9.01
CA PHE A 113 7.70 7.25 9.95
C PHE A 113 8.30 8.18 11.01
N SER A 114 9.55 7.97 11.42
CA SER A 114 10.28 8.85 12.33
C SER A 114 10.46 10.26 11.77
N ASP A 115 10.68 10.40 10.46
CA ASP A 115 10.92 11.68 9.79
C ASP A 115 9.66 12.54 9.63
N ILE A 116 8.48 11.94 9.85
CA ILE A 116 7.17 12.59 9.69
C ILE A 116 6.36 12.65 10.99
N LYS A 117 6.90 12.13 12.10
CA LYS A 117 6.16 11.96 13.36
C LYS A 117 5.55 13.26 13.89
N ASP A 118 6.25 14.38 13.73
CA ASP A 118 5.82 15.70 14.23
C ASP A 118 5.15 16.56 13.14
N LEU A 119 4.94 16.00 11.95
CA LEU A 119 4.36 16.72 10.81
C LEU A 119 2.85 16.52 10.74
N SER A 120 2.11 17.59 10.44
CA SER A 120 0.70 17.49 10.05
C SER A 120 0.54 16.85 8.66
N ASN A 121 -0.65 16.35 8.34
CA ASN A 121 -0.92 15.76 7.02
C ASN A 121 -0.64 16.75 5.88
N LYS A 122 -0.94 18.03 6.08
CA LYS A 122 -0.62 19.08 5.10
C LYS A 122 0.89 19.22 4.87
N GLU A 123 1.68 19.19 5.93
CA GLU A 123 3.15 19.27 5.82
C GLU A 123 3.73 18.02 5.15
N ILE A 124 3.19 16.84 5.46
CA ILE A 124 3.57 15.58 4.80
C ILE A 124 3.26 15.64 3.30
N ILE A 125 2.10 16.14 2.90
CA ILE A 125 1.71 16.29 1.50
C ILE A 125 2.65 17.26 0.76
N GLU A 126 2.96 18.43 1.35
CA GLU A 126 3.89 19.38 0.73
C GLU A 126 5.31 18.82 0.61
N LYS A 127 5.80 18.09 1.63
CA LYS A 127 7.07 17.36 1.57
C LYS A 127 7.05 16.31 0.45
N SER A 128 5.96 15.57 0.34
CA SER A 128 5.78 14.51 -0.67
C SER A 128 5.75 15.04 -2.10
N LYS A 129 5.14 16.21 -2.34
CA LYS A 129 5.18 16.88 -3.66
C LYS A 129 6.60 17.22 -4.10
N LYS A 130 7.44 17.66 -3.16
CA LYS A 130 8.85 17.97 -3.43
C LYS A 130 9.63 16.69 -3.75
N LEU A 131 9.50 15.68 -2.89
CA LEU A 131 10.16 14.38 -3.08
C LEU A 131 9.73 13.69 -4.38
N ASP A 132 8.46 13.77 -4.78
CA ASP A 132 7.96 13.21 -6.05
C ASP A 132 8.62 13.84 -7.28
N LYS A 133 8.86 15.15 -7.26
CA LYS A 133 9.62 15.81 -8.34
C LYS A 133 11.08 15.40 -8.32
N GLU A 134 11.71 15.36 -7.15
CA GLU A 134 13.11 14.94 -6.99
C GLU A 134 13.30 13.48 -7.41
N ALA A 135 12.36 12.60 -7.07
CA ALA A 135 12.34 11.20 -7.48
C ALA A 135 12.22 11.06 -9.00
N TYR A 136 11.29 11.81 -9.61
CA TYR A 136 11.14 11.84 -11.07
C TYR A 136 12.42 12.31 -11.78
N ASP A 137 12.98 13.43 -11.34
CA ASP A 137 14.17 14.00 -11.96
C ASP A 137 15.39 13.09 -11.76
N SER A 138 15.59 12.56 -10.54
CA SER A 138 16.70 11.66 -10.24
C SER A 138 16.61 10.34 -10.99
N TYR A 139 15.41 9.81 -11.21
CA TYR A 139 15.20 8.59 -12.00
C TYR A 139 15.71 8.76 -13.43
N PHE A 140 15.20 9.75 -14.17
CA PHE A 140 15.60 9.94 -15.56
C PHE A 140 17.02 10.48 -15.72
N GLN A 141 17.51 11.26 -14.76
CA GLN A 141 18.91 11.68 -14.78
C GLN A 141 19.84 10.48 -14.57
N SER A 142 19.57 9.65 -13.55
CA SER A 142 20.37 8.45 -13.29
C SER A 142 20.35 7.48 -14.47
N PHE A 143 19.21 7.33 -15.15
CA PHE A 143 19.14 6.48 -16.34
C PHE A 143 19.99 7.05 -17.48
N SER A 144 19.92 8.36 -17.70
CA SER A 144 20.77 9.03 -18.68
C SER A 144 22.26 8.84 -18.37
N ASP A 145 22.65 8.94 -17.09
CA ASP A 145 24.04 8.77 -16.66
C ASP A 145 24.55 7.34 -16.87
N ILE A 146 23.70 6.34 -16.60
CA ILE A 146 23.99 4.92 -16.88
C ILE A 146 24.21 4.70 -18.38
N VAL A 147 23.32 5.23 -19.23
CA VAL A 147 23.44 5.11 -20.70
C VAL A 147 24.67 5.84 -21.22
N ASP A 148 24.98 7.01 -20.68
CA ASP A 148 26.17 7.78 -21.08
C ASP A 148 27.47 7.08 -20.69
N THR A 149 27.50 6.42 -19.54
CA THR A 149 28.64 5.60 -19.11
C THR A 149 28.84 4.43 -20.07
N ALA A 150 27.76 3.70 -20.41
CA ALA A 150 27.82 2.59 -21.35
C ALA A 150 28.29 3.00 -22.75
N LEU A 151 27.81 4.13 -23.27
CA LEU A 151 28.26 4.69 -24.55
C LEU A 151 29.74 5.05 -24.56
N GLN A 152 30.35 5.35 -23.41
CA GLN A 152 31.79 5.64 -23.29
C GLN A 152 32.63 4.36 -23.17
N GLU A 153 32.17 3.40 -22.36
CA GLU A 153 32.95 2.21 -22.01
C GLU A 153 32.87 1.12 -23.08
N TRP A 154 31.67 0.80 -23.58
CA TRP A 154 31.43 -0.34 -24.47
C TRP A 154 32.17 -0.28 -25.82
N PRO A 155 32.38 0.89 -26.46
CA PRO A 155 33.22 0.96 -27.66
C PRO A 155 34.68 0.57 -27.43
N SER A 156 35.16 0.70 -26.20
CA SER A 156 36.56 0.47 -25.81
C SER A 156 36.84 -0.96 -25.33
N GLU A 157 35.81 -1.80 -25.19
CA GLU A 157 35.98 -3.16 -24.69
C GLU A 157 36.71 -4.08 -25.67
N GLU A 158 37.66 -4.85 -25.15
CA GLU A 158 38.60 -5.69 -25.93
C GLU A 158 37.90 -6.77 -26.75
N THR A 159 36.78 -7.33 -26.26
CA THR A 159 36.02 -8.38 -26.95
C THR A 159 35.20 -7.81 -28.11
N GLY A 160 34.89 -6.50 -28.09
CA GLY A 160 34.08 -5.82 -29.09
C GLY A 160 32.61 -6.27 -29.15
N GLU A 161 32.19 -7.17 -28.25
CA GLU A 161 30.84 -7.76 -28.23
C GLU A 161 29.76 -6.69 -28.04
N TYR A 162 30.05 -5.65 -27.26
CA TYR A 162 29.07 -4.60 -26.97
C TYR A 162 28.88 -3.54 -28.06
N LYS A 163 29.75 -3.52 -29.09
CA LYS A 163 29.66 -2.52 -30.18
C LYS A 163 28.36 -2.59 -30.96
N ILE A 164 27.74 -3.77 -31.02
CA ILE A 164 26.47 -3.97 -31.75
C ILE A 164 25.28 -3.29 -31.07
N TYR A 165 25.40 -2.92 -29.79
CA TYR A 165 24.34 -2.30 -28.99
C TYR A 165 24.41 -0.76 -28.96
N ILE A 166 25.48 -0.15 -29.46
CA ILE A 166 25.65 1.32 -29.48
C ILE A 166 24.47 2.04 -30.15
N PRO A 167 23.93 1.61 -31.32
CA PRO A 167 22.77 2.26 -31.91
C PRO A 167 21.50 2.19 -31.04
N ALA A 168 21.35 1.11 -30.25
CA ALA A 168 20.23 0.96 -29.32
C ALA A 168 20.37 1.93 -28.14
N LEU A 169 21.58 2.05 -27.58
CA LEU A 169 21.89 3.02 -26.52
C LEU A 169 21.65 4.47 -26.97
N GLU A 170 22.04 4.84 -28.19
CA GLU A 170 21.76 6.17 -28.75
C GLU A 170 20.25 6.42 -28.90
N THR A 171 19.50 5.40 -29.32
CA THR A 171 18.03 5.47 -29.41
C THR A 171 17.40 5.67 -28.03
N ILE A 172 17.86 4.92 -27.03
CA ILE A 172 17.37 5.01 -25.65
C ILE A 172 17.71 6.37 -25.05
N LYS A 173 18.93 6.88 -25.25
CA LYS A 173 19.33 8.22 -24.83
C LYS A 173 18.40 9.30 -25.39
N SER A 174 18.08 9.21 -26.68
CA SER A 174 17.13 10.12 -27.33
C SER A 174 15.74 10.04 -26.68
N SER A 175 15.22 8.83 -26.45
CA SER A 175 13.93 8.61 -25.78
C SER A 175 13.92 9.18 -24.36
N LEU A 176 14.96 8.93 -23.55
CA LEU A 176 15.08 9.44 -22.18
C LEU A 176 15.04 10.98 -22.13
N SER A 177 15.69 11.65 -23.08
CA SER A 177 15.68 13.12 -23.15
C SER A 177 14.26 13.71 -23.31
N SER A 178 13.36 12.98 -23.98
CA SER A 178 11.96 13.38 -24.15
C SER A 178 11.12 13.20 -22.88
N LEU A 179 11.60 12.36 -21.94
CA LEU A 179 10.97 12.07 -20.67
C LEU A 179 11.51 12.94 -19.53
N GLN A 180 12.50 13.80 -19.80
CA GLN A 180 13.06 14.70 -18.79
C GLN A 180 12.36 16.06 -18.76
N GLY A 181 12.43 16.71 -17.60
CA GLY A 181 12.00 18.09 -17.40
C GLY A 181 10.51 18.28 -17.10
N ASP A 182 10.13 19.53 -16.85
CA ASP A 182 8.84 19.88 -16.25
C ASP A 182 7.62 19.53 -17.11
N SER A 183 7.78 19.54 -18.44
CA SER A 183 6.69 19.17 -19.34
C SER A 183 6.36 17.68 -19.21
N ALA A 184 7.39 16.83 -19.20
CA ALA A 184 7.24 15.38 -19.04
C ALA A 184 6.75 15.04 -17.63
N TYR A 185 7.28 15.71 -16.60
CA TYR A 185 6.78 15.57 -15.22
C TYR A 185 5.28 15.90 -15.11
N LYS A 186 4.79 16.95 -15.77
CA LYS A 186 3.35 17.26 -15.81
C LYS A 186 2.53 16.16 -16.48
N VAL A 187 3.05 15.47 -17.49
CA VAL A 187 2.39 14.33 -18.12
C VAL A 187 2.31 13.16 -17.15
N TYR A 188 3.42 12.82 -16.48
CA TYR A 188 3.44 11.83 -15.42
C TYR A 188 2.42 12.16 -14.33
N ARG A 189 2.45 13.38 -13.79
CA ARG A 189 1.54 13.81 -12.72
C ARG A 189 0.06 13.63 -13.07
N LYS A 190 -0.34 13.86 -14.32
CA LYS A 190 -1.73 13.64 -14.76
C LYS A 190 -2.16 12.18 -14.66
N ARG A 191 -1.25 11.21 -14.82
CA ARG A 191 -1.53 9.78 -14.72
C ARG A 191 -1.78 9.31 -13.29
N VAL A 192 -1.19 10.00 -12.32
CA VAL A 192 -1.19 9.59 -10.90
C VAL A 192 -1.95 10.57 -9.99
N THR A 193 -2.76 11.47 -10.57
CA THR A 193 -3.55 12.46 -9.81
C THR A 193 -5.03 12.24 -10.03
N GLU A 194 -5.82 12.29 -8.95
CA GLU A 194 -7.28 12.13 -8.95
C GLU A 194 -7.79 10.86 -9.67
N GLN A 195 -7.05 9.76 -9.56
CA GLN A 195 -7.39 8.50 -10.19
C GLN A 195 -8.55 7.84 -9.46
N PRO A 196 -9.59 7.38 -10.17
CA PRO A 196 -10.74 6.75 -9.54
C PRO A 196 -10.31 5.45 -8.85
N LEU A 197 -10.85 5.22 -7.66
CA LEU A 197 -10.66 3.98 -6.91
C LEU A 197 -11.85 3.07 -7.15
N ILE A 198 -11.55 1.83 -7.52
CA ILE A 198 -12.51 0.75 -7.72
C ILE A 198 -11.91 -0.49 -7.06
N ALA A 199 -12.72 -1.19 -6.26
CA ALA A 199 -12.38 -2.53 -5.76
C ALA A 199 -13.17 -3.58 -6.51
N SER A 200 -12.46 -4.57 -7.04
CA SER A 200 -13.04 -5.84 -7.48
C SER A 200 -13.15 -6.76 -6.26
N VAL A 201 -14.28 -7.45 -6.10
CA VAL A 201 -14.52 -8.25 -4.90
C VAL A 201 -15.00 -9.65 -5.23
N THR A 202 -14.59 -10.59 -4.40
CA THR A 202 -15.12 -11.96 -4.41
C THR A 202 -15.94 -12.20 -3.14
N THR A 203 -16.99 -13.00 -3.28
CA THR A 203 -17.91 -13.31 -2.19
C THR A 203 -17.79 -14.77 -1.76
N ASP A 204 -18.28 -15.07 -0.56
CA ASP A 204 -18.42 -16.44 -0.07
C ASP A 204 -19.41 -17.27 -0.93
N ASP A 205 -19.51 -18.57 -0.66
CA ASP A 205 -20.43 -19.48 -1.37
C ASP A 205 -21.91 -19.05 -1.31
N THR A 206 -22.27 -18.14 -0.38
CA THR A 206 -23.63 -17.62 -0.26
C THR A 206 -23.88 -16.40 -1.14
N GLY A 207 -22.83 -15.77 -1.65
CA GLY A 207 -22.88 -14.53 -2.43
C GLY A 207 -23.24 -13.29 -1.60
N ASN A 208 -23.21 -13.38 -0.26
CA ASN A 208 -23.69 -12.29 0.61
C ASN A 208 -22.57 -11.56 1.35
N SER A 209 -21.40 -12.18 1.49
CA SER A 209 -20.29 -11.63 2.26
C SER A 209 -19.06 -11.55 1.39
N ILE A 210 -18.42 -10.38 1.36
CA ILE A 210 -17.11 -10.21 0.71
C ILE A 210 -16.08 -11.00 1.53
N VAL A 211 -15.21 -11.74 0.83
CA VAL A 211 -14.11 -12.51 1.43
C VAL A 211 -12.73 -12.01 1.00
N ASN A 212 -12.66 -11.31 -0.14
CA ASN A 212 -11.46 -10.68 -0.65
C ASN A 212 -11.81 -9.45 -1.49
N GLU A 213 -11.01 -8.40 -1.36
CA GLU A 213 -11.01 -7.20 -2.19
C GLU A 213 -9.67 -7.04 -2.89
N GLU A 214 -9.73 -6.67 -4.17
CA GLU A 214 -8.57 -6.31 -4.96
C GLU A 214 -8.72 -4.88 -5.48
N ILE A 215 -7.72 -4.04 -5.22
CA ILE A 215 -7.69 -2.65 -5.65
C ILE A 215 -6.41 -2.39 -6.42
N VAL A 216 -6.53 -2.03 -7.69
CA VAL A 216 -5.38 -1.66 -8.52
C VAL A 216 -5.15 -0.15 -8.42
N LEU A 217 -3.99 0.23 -7.92
CA LEU A 217 -3.62 1.63 -7.69
C LEU A 217 -2.46 2.04 -8.58
N PRO A 218 -2.57 3.16 -9.31
CA PRO A 218 -1.46 3.65 -10.13
C PRO A 218 -0.31 4.16 -9.25
N ILE A 219 0.92 3.94 -9.73
CA ILE A 219 2.17 4.37 -9.09
C ILE A 219 3.09 5.08 -10.09
N PHE A 220 4.31 5.35 -9.64
CA PHE A 220 5.38 5.89 -10.45
C PHE A 220 5.68 4.99 -11.65
N LEU A 221 5.57 5.57 -12.86
CA LEU A 221 5.93 4.88 -14.09
C LEU A 221 7.46 4.78 -14.20
N LYS A 222 7.97 3.57 -13.97
CA LYS A 222 9.36 3.23 -14.28
C LYS A 222 9.49 2.74 -15.71
N TYR A 223 10.70 2.84 -16.22
CA TYR A 223 11.10 2.28 -17.49
C TYR A 223 12.19 1.25 -17.32
N THR A 224 12.11 0.17 -18.08
CA THR A 224 13.22 -0.74 -18.30
C THR A 224 13.72 -0.55 -19.72
N ALA A 225 14.93 -1.00 -19.96
CA ALA A 225 15.46 -1.04 -21.31
C ALA A 225 15.94 -2.45 -21.58
N ASP A 226 15.35 -3.06 -22.60
CA ASP A 226 15.81 -4.33 -23.11
C ASP A 226 16.79 -4.05 -24.25
N PHE A 227 18.08 -4.25 -23.96
CA PHE A 227 19.16 -3.98 -24.92
C PHE A 227 19.41 -5.18 -25.85
N LEU A 228 18.98 -6.37 -25.46
CA LEU A 228 19.28 -7.62 -26.15
C LEU A 228 18.21 -7.97 -27.19
N ASP A 229 16.93 -7.76 -26.86
CA ASP A 229 15.81 -8.17 -27.72
C ASP A 229 15.11 -6.95 -28.35
N SER A 230 14.43 -6.11 -27.56
CA SER A 230 13.57 -5.04 -28.11
C SER A 230 14.31 -3.76 -28.52
N LYS A 231 15.52 -3.53 -27.97
CA LYS A 231 16.35 -2.34 -28.19
C LYS A 231 15.60 -1.03 -27.93
N SER A 232 14.67 -1.08 -27.00
CA SER A 232 13.73 0.01 -26.74
C SER A 232 13.53 0.24 -25.24
N LEU A 233 13.09 1.45 -24.92
CA LEU A 233 12.72 1.83 -23.57
C LEU A 233 11.25 1.45 -23.37
N GLU A 234 10.96 0.58 -22.41
CA GLU A 234 9.63 0.04 -22.16
C GLU A 234 9.13 0.45 -20.78
N PRO A 235 7.82 0.71 -20.60
CA PRO A 235 7.24 0.91 -19.29
C PRO A 235 7.27 -0.40 -18.49
N ASP A 236 7.63 -0.33 -17.22
CA ASP A 236 7.80 -1.49 -16.33
C ASP A 236 6.66 -1.56 -15.30
N TYR A 237 6.72 -0.72 -14.27
CA TYR A 237 5.69 -0.64 -13.24
C TYR A 237 4.81 0.58 -13.46
N GLU A 238 3.50 0.36 -13.61
CA GLU A 238 2.49 1.43 -13.63
C GLU A 238 1.50 1.36 -12.46
N THR A 239 1.39 0.20 -11.80
CA THR A 239 0.39 -0.05 -10.75
C THR A 239 0.93 -0.94 -9.63
N ILE A 240 0.31 -0.84 -8.45
CA ILE A 240 0.36 -1.84 -7.39
C ILE A 240 -1.04 -2.45 -7.23
N THR A 241 -1.09 -3.70 -6.82
CA THR A 241 -2.34 -4.35 -6.43
C THR A 241 -2.37 -4.44 -4.91
N LEU A 242 -3.42 -3.87 -4.32
CA LEU A 242 -3.72 -4.01 -2.91
C LEU A 242 -4.76 -5.12 -2.77
N GLU A 243 -4.33 -6.25 -2.21
CA GLU A 243 -5.19 -7.39 -1.87
C GLU A 243 -5.55 -7.30 -0.38
N ILE A 244 -6.85 -7.34 -0.06
CA ILE A 244 -7.36 -7.25 1.30
C ILE A 244 -8.27 -8.45 1.56
N ASP A 245 -7.94 -9.23 2.59
CA ASP A 245 -8.78 -10.29 3.12
C ASP A 245 -8.98 -10.14 4.64
N ALA A 246 -9.77 -11.04 5.23
CA ALA A 246 -10.11 -10.99 6.66
C ALA A 246 -8.90 -11.10 7.62
N SER A 247 -7.73 -11.51 7.13
CA SER A 247 -6.49 -11.71 7.88
C SER A 247 -5.43 -10.64 7.62
N THR A 248 -5.60 -9.79 6.61
CA THR A 248 -4.61 -8.78 6.20
C THR A 248 -4.81 -7.41 6.84
N PHE A 249 -5.32 -7.35 8.07
CA PHE A 249 -5.48 -6.10 8.81
C PHE A 249 -4.48 -6.04 9.97
N ASN A 250 -3.82 -4.90 10.11
CA ASN A 250 -2.88 -4.69 11.22
C ASN A 250 -3.12 -3.33 11.89
N ILE A 251 -2.99 -3.29 13.21
CA ILE A 251 -3.10 -2.07 14.00
C ILE A 251 -1.86 -2.04 14.90
N GLY A 252 -1.13 -0.93 14.86
CA GLY A 252 0.07 -0.76 15.66
C GLY A 252 0.26 0.69 16.06
N ASP A 253 0.88 0.89 17.21
CA ASP A 253 1.21 2.21 17.71
C ASP A 253 2.67 2.56 17.35
N ILE A 254 2.87 3.74 16.77
CA ILE A 254 4.19 4.34 16.59
C ILE A 254 4.17 5.69 17.30
N TYR A 255 5.02 5.84 18.32
CA TYR A 255 5.03 7.00 19.21
C TYR A 255 3.65 7.22 19.86
N ASP A 256 3.05 8.40 19.65
CA ASP A 256 1.77 8.81 20.24
C ASP A 256 0.61 8.66 19.24
N SER A 257 0.77 7.88 18.18
CA SER A 257 -0.24 7.69 17.12
C SER A 257 -0.48 6.23 16.83
N THR A 258 -1.76 5.86 16.73
CA THR A 258 -2.20 4.55 16.26
C THR A 258 -2.29 4.56 14.74
N TYR A 259 -1.65 3.59 14.11
CA TYR A 259 -1.68 3.34 12.68
C TYR A 259 -2.47 2.09 12.37
N VAL A 260 -3.09 2.07 11.20
CA VAL A 260 -3.88 0.96 10.68
C VAL A 260 -3.41 0.64 9.27
N ALA A 261 -3.22 -0.65 9.01
CA ALA A 261 -2.82 -1.22 7.73
C ALA A 261 -3.97 -2.02 7.13
N PHE A 262 -4.15 -1.87 5.82
CA PHE A 262 -4.98 -2.73 4.98
C PHE A 262 -4.08 -3.47 3.98
N GLY A 263 -4.23 -4.79 3.89
CA GLY A 263 -3.58 -5.66 2.91
C GLY A 263 -2.20 -6.19 3.32
N ASP A 264 -1.73 -7.21 2.60
CA ASP A 264 -0.42 -7.86 2.83
C ASP A 264 0.78 -7.03 2.34
N SER A 265 0.55 -6.17 1.34
CA SER A 265 1.44 -5.07 0.96
C SER A 265 0.80 -3.76 1.42
N PRO A 266 0.94 -3.41 2.71
CA PRO A 266 -0.09 -2.63 3.35
C PRO A 266 -0.11 -1.18 2.89
N LEU A 267 -1.33 -0.65 2.76
CA LEU A 267 -1.54 0.80 2.85
C LEU A 267 -1.77 1.16 4.31
N ILE A 268 -0.89 1.99 4.85
CA ILE A 268 -0.88 2.37 6.27
C ILE A 268 -1.43 3.78 6.44
N THR A 269 -2.34 4.00 7.38
CA THR A 269 -2.83 5.34 7.73
C THR A 269 -2.89 5.55 9.24
N ARG A 270 -2.78 6.80 9.68
CA ARG A 270 -3.11 7.23 11.05
C ARG A 270 -4.43 8.00 11.12
N ASP A 271 -5.14 8.14 9.99
CA ASP A 271 -6.33 8.96 9.84
C ASP A 271 -7.63 8.15 9.94
N MET A 272 -7.63 7.07 10.75
CA MET A 272 -8.83 6.27 10.97
C MET A 272 -9.86 7.04 11.79
N PRO A 273 -11.17 6.93 11.46
CA PRO A 273 -12.23 7.51 12.28
C PRO A 273 -12.16 7.02 13.74
N GLU A 274 -12.52 7.89 14.69
CA GLU A 274 -12.66 7.48 16.08
C GLU A 274 -13.66 6.32 16.20
N LYS A 275 -13.34 5.34 17.05
CA LYS A 275 -14.18 4.16 17.32
C LYS A 275 -14.50 3.36 16.05
N SER A 276 -13.49 3.18 15.20
CA SER A 276 -13.55 2.28 14.06
C SER A 276 -12.41 1.26 14.07
N TYR A 277 -12.58 0.16 13.35
CA TYR A 277 -11.53 -0.82 13.10
C TYR A 277 -11.57 -1.27 11.63
N PRO A 278 -10.41 -1.60 11.03
CA PRO A 278 -10.35 -2.04 9.65
C PRO A 278 -11.12 -3.35 9.46
N TYR A 279 -11.89 -3.42 8.37
CA TYR A 279 -12.65 -4.59 7.98
C TYR A 279 -12.76 -4.64 6.46
N LEU A 280 -13.36 -5.71 5.93
CA LEU A 280 -13.76 -5.74 4.53
C LEU A 280 -14.92 -4.76 4.30
N ASP A 281 -14.98 -4.17 3.13
CA ASP A 281 -16.16 -3.51 2.60
C ASP A 281 -17.37 -4.47 2.56
N ILE A 282 -18.55 -3.88 2.35
CA ILE A 282 -19.81 -4.61 2.22
C ILE A 282 -20.36 -4.46 0.81
N LEU A 283 -21.16 -5.43 0.38
CA LEU A 283 -21.87 -5.34 -0.89
C LEU A 283 -22.77 -4.09 -0.93
N GLY A 284 -22.74 -3.39 -2.06
CA GLY A 284 -23.44 -2.11 -2.23
C GLY A 284 -22.65 -0.88 -1.78
N THR A 285 -21.44 -1.04 -1.23
CA THR A 285 -20.51 0.09 -1.09
C THR A 285 -20.21 0.69 -2.46
N LYS A 286 -20.19 2.03 -2.54
CA LYS A 286 -19.89 2.73 -3.78
C LYS A 286 -18.48 2.36 -4.28
N ASN A 287 -18.32 2.14 -5.58
CA ASN A 287 -17.07 1.73 -6.23
C ASN A 287 -16.55 0.33 -5.82
N VAL A 288 -17.39 -0.47 -5.16
CA VAL A 288 -17.19 -1.92 -5.03
C VAL A 288 -17.94 -2.60 -6.16
N VAL A 289 -17.26 -3.46 -6.91
CA VAL A 289 -17.83 -4.24 -8.02
C VAL A 289 -17.54 -5.71 -7.83
N GLU A 290 -18.57 -6.55 -7.93
CA GLU A 290 -18.40 -8.00 -7.98
C GLU A 290 -17.79 -8.42 -9.32
N GLU A 291 -16.89 -9.42 -9.29
CA GLU A 291 -16.30 -10.04 -10.49
C GLU A 291 -17.27 -10.91 -11.30
#